data_AF-A0A845A4Q7-F1
#
_entry.id   AF-A0A845A4Q7-F1
#
_cell.length_a   1.000
_cell.length_b   1.000
_cell.length_c   1.000
_cell.angle_alpha   90.00
_cell.angle_beta   90.00
_cell.angle_gamma   90.00
#
_symmetry.space_group_name_H-M   'P 1'
#
loop_
_entity.id
_entity.type
_entity.pdbx_description
1 polymer ?
#
loop_
_entity_poly.entity_id
_entity_poly.type
_entity_poly.pdbx_seq_one_letter_code
_entity_poly.pdbx_strand_id
1 'polypeptide(L)'
;MQASRKAHRWLLANAVAPLAGVAFGQAIRVDVGEFALLLAVFAGGFLYIGASELLPRSNAAAGGWRAALSSLIGLVVMGGIVHLAH
;
A
#
# COMPACT_ATOMS: atom_id res chain seq x y z
N MET A 1 -14.10 13.85 -21.74
CA MET A 1 -13.34 12.66 -22.22
C MET A 1 -11.83 12.70 -21.94
N GLN A 2 -11.18 13.85 -21.64
CA GLN A 2 -9.73 13.89 -21.36
C GLN A 2 -9.33 13.28 -20.00
N ALA A 3 -10.19 13.36 -18.98
CA ALA A 3 -9.92 12.81 -17.64
C ALA A 3 -9.69 11.29 -17.63
N SER A 4 -10.45 10.55 -18.45
CA SER A 4 -10.38 9.07 -18.52
C SER A 4 -9.03 8.58 -19.08
N ARG A 5 -8.50 9.24 -20.11
CA ARG A 5 -7.19 8.85 -20.70
C ARG A 5 -6.03 9.09 -19.73
N LYS A 6 -6.08 10.17 -18.93
CA LYS A 6 -5.08 10.44 -17.89
C LYS A 6 -5.19 9.43 -16.74
N ALA A 7 -6.40 9.13 -16.27
CA ALA A 7 -6.63 8.11 -15.24
C ALA A 7 -6.12 6.73 -15.69
N HIS A 8 -6.36 6.36 -16.96
CA HIS A 8 -5.90 5.07 -17.49
C HIS A 8 -4.37 4.97 -17.53
N ARG A 9 -3.66 6.05 -17.89
CA ARG A 9 -2.19 6.10 -17.83
C ARG A 9 -1.66 5.95 -16.40
N TRP A 10 -2.32 6.56 -15.42
CA TRP A 10 -1.93 6.43 -14.02
C TRP A 10 -2.20 5.03 -13.45
N LEU A 11 -3.31 4.39 -13.86
CA LEU A 11 -3.58 2.99 -13.52
C LEU A 11 -2.51 2.05 -14.09
N LEU A 12 -2.13 2.25 -15.36
CA LEU A 12 -1.06 1.47 -15.99
C LEU A 12 0.29 1.69 -15.27
N ALA A 13 0.63 2.95 -14.95
CA ALA A 13 1.84 3.25 -14.19
C ALA A 13 1.85 2.55 -12.82
N ASN A 14 0.73 2.58 -12.10
CA ASN A 14 0.58 1.91 -10.80
C ASN A 14 0.69 0.38 -10.91
N ALA A 15 0.15 -0.22 -11.97
CA ALA A 15 0.23 -1.66 -12.19
C ALA A 15 1.65 -2.13 -12.59
N VAL A 16 2.38 -1.30 -13.35
CA VAL A 16 3.75 -1.62 -13.79
C VAL A 16 4.79 -1.36 -12.71
N ALA A 17 4.57 -0.42 -11.80
CA ALA A 17 5.54 -0.07 -10.77
C ALA A 17 6.02 -1.27 -9.91
N PRO A 18 5.16 -2.17 -9.41
CA PRO A 18 5.61 -3.38 -8.69
C PRO A 18 6.43 -4.32 -9.57
N LEU A 19 6.05 -4.51 -10.83
CA LEU A 19 6.78 -5.37 -11.77
C LEU A 19 8.18 -4.82 -12.05
N ALA A 20 8.27 -3.50 -12.27
CA ALA A 20 9.55 -2.81 -12.40
C ALA A 20 10.37 -2.93 -11.12
N GLY A 21 9.75 -2.78 -9.94
CA GLY A 21 10.40 -2.96 -8.65
C GLY A 21 11.00 -4.35 -8.47
N VAL A 22 10.30 -5.42 -8.86
CA VAL A 22 10.83 -6.78 -8.87
C VAL A 22 12.03 -6.90 -9.81
N ALA A 23 11.91 -6.40 -11.06
CA ALA A 23 13.01 -6.47 -12.03
C ALA A 23 14.27 -5.73 -11.53
N PHE A 24 14.13 -4.54 -10.98
CA PHE A 24 15.25 -3.79 -10.39
C PHE A 24 15.79 -4.47 -9.13
N GLY A 25 14.91 -4.99 -8.27
CA GLY A 25 15.30 -5.70 -7.06
C GLY A 25 16.11 -6.96 -7.32
N GLN A 26 15.92 -7.64 -8.45
CA GLN A 26 16.75 -8.77 -8.85
C GLN A 26 18.15 -8.38 -9.35
N ALA A 27 18.32 -7.14 -9.82
CA ALA A 27 19.61 -6.64 -10.32
C ALA A 27 20.51 -6.07 -9.21
N ILE A 28 19.94 -5.74 -8.04
CA ILE A 28 20.64 -5.09 -6.93
C ILE A 28 20.79 -6.08 -5.78
N ARG A 29 22.01 -6.20 -5.25
CA ARG A 29 22.24 -6.90 -3.98
C ARG A 29 22.08 -5.91 -2.83
N VAL A 30 21.18 -6.22 -1.92
CA VAL A 30 20.87 -5.39 -0.76
C VAL A 30 21.31 -6.15 0.47
N ASP A 31 22.19 -5.56 1.28
CA ASP A 31 22.57 -6.16 2.55
C ASP A 31 21.46 -6.00 3.61
N VAL A 32 21.51 -6.77 4.69
CA VAL A 32 20.48 -6.79 5.73
C VAL A 32 20.20 -5.39 6.32
N GLY A 33 21.25 -4.58 6.53
CA GLY A 33 21.10 -3.22 7.07
C GLY A 33 20.34 -2.29 6.12
N GLU A 34 20.65 -2.36 4.82
CA GLU A 34 19.99 -1.55 3.79
C GLU A 34 18.54 -2.00 3.59
N PHE A 35 18.29 -3.31 3.65
CA PHE A 35 16.94 -3.86 3.55
C PHE A 35 16.07 -3.43 4.74
N ALA A 36 16.62 -3.39 5.95
CA ALA A 36 15.91 -2.89 7.13
C ALA A 36 15.52 -1.41 6.98
N LEU A 37 16.43 -0.58 6.47
CA LEU A 37 16.13 0.83 6.18
C LEU A 37 15.05 0.99 5.11
N LEU A 38 15.13 0.20 4.03
CA LEU A 38 14.13 0.20 2.97
C LEU A 38 12.75 -0.18 3.50
N LEU A 39 12.68 -1.24 4.32
CA LEU A 39 11.43 -1.68 4.94
C LEU A 39 10.89 -0.63 5.92
N ALA A 40 11.76 0.03 6.69
CA ALA A 40 11.35 1.12 7.59
C ALA A 40 10.74 2.31 6.81
N VAL A 41 11.35 2.69 5.68
CA VAL A 41 10.81 3.73 4.80
C VAL A 41 9.45 3.32 4.24
N PHE A 42 9.31 2.09 3.75
CA PHE A 42 8.02 1.62 3.22
C PHE A 42 6.96 1.51 4.32
N ALA A 43 7.29 0.94 5.47
CA ALA A 43 6.37 0.84 6.61
C ALA A 43 5.90 2.23 7.07
N GLY A 44 6.82 3.18 7.21
CA GLY A 44 6.50 4.58 7.54
C GLY A 44 5.63 5.24 6.46
N GLY A 45 5.94 5.02 5.18
CA GLY A 45 5.15 5.53 4.06
C GLY A 45 3.72 4.98 4.04
N PHE A 46 3.55 3.67 4.24
CA PHE A 46 2.23 3.05 4.35
C PHE A 46 1.46 3.55 5.57
N LEU A 47 2.13 3.71 6.72
CA LEU A 47 1.50 4.26 7.92
C LEU A 47 1.05 5.71 7.70
N TYR A 48 1.88 6.54 7.05
CA TYR A 48 1.53 7.92 6.71
C TYR A 48 0.33 7.99 5.75
N ILE A 49 0.36 7.23 4.64
CA ILE A 49 -0.76 7.20 3.69
C ILE A 49 -2.03 6.67 4.37
N GLY A 50 -1.90 5.61 5.17
CA GLY A 50 -2.99 5.02 5.94
C GLY A 50 -3.63 6.01 6.93
N ALA A 51 -2.80 6.67 7.74
CA ALA A 51 -3.25 7.56 8.81
C ALA A 51 -3.72 8.93 8.32
N SER A 52 -3.02 9.54 7.36
CA SER A 52 -3.27 10.91 6.92
C SER A 52 -4.24 11.02 5.75
N GLU A 53 -4.32 10.00 4.89
CA GLU A 53 -5.20 10.04 3.71
C GLU A 53 -6.33 9.02 3.79
N LEU A 54 -6.02 7.73 3.97
CA LEU A 54 -7.02 6.67 3.85
C LEU A 54 -8.03 6.68 5.01
N LEU A 55 -7.58 6.75 6.26
CA LEU A 55 -8.45 6.73 7.44
C LEU A 55 -9.39 7.97 7.50
N PRO A 56 -8.92 9.22 7.34
CA PRO A 56 -9.78 10.39 7.34
C PRO A 56 -10.80 10.37 6.20
N ARG A 57 -10.39 9.98 4.99
CA ARG A 57 -11.31 9.88 3.85
C ARG A 57 -12.33 8.76 4.01
N SER A 58 -11.93 7.61 4.54
CA SER A 58 -12.86 6.50 4.81
C SER A 58 -13.87 6.89 5.88
N ASN A 59 -13.44 7.59 6.93
CA ASN A 59 -14.31 8.14 7.95
C ASN A 59 -15.29 9.17 7.38
N ALA A 60 -14.82 10.09 6.53
CA ALA A 60 -15.68 11.06 5.86
C ALA A 60 -16.71 10.40 4.93
N ALA A 61 -16.38 9.28 4.29
CA ALA A 61 -17.26 8.59 3.35
C ALA A 61 -18.28 7.65 4.01
N ALA A 62 -17.89 6.91 5.06
CA ALA A 62 -18.73 5.88 5.68
C ALA A 62 -19.25 6.22 7.09
N GLY A 63 -18.67 7.24 7.74
CA GLY A 63 -18.94 7.61 9.12
C GLY A 63 -18.17 6.76 10.15
N GLY A 64 -17.86 7.38 11.30
CA GLY A 64 -17.04 6.89 12.42
C GLY A 64 -16.92 5.37 12.54
N TRP A 65 -17.94 4.74 13.10
CA TRP A 65 -17.90 3.31 13.45
C TRP A 65 -17.78 2.39 12.23
N ARG A 66 -18.44 2.71 11.11
CA ARG A 66 -18.40 1.87 9.90
C ARG A 66 -17.02 1.90 9.25
N ALA A 67 -16.39 3.07 9.19
CA ALA A 67 -15.03 3.22 8.70
C ALA A 67 -14.02 2.46 9.58
N ALA A 68 -14.15 2.56 10.91
CA ALA A 68 -13.33 1.83 11.85
C ALA A 68 -13.48 0.31 11.69
N LEU A 69 -14.72 -0.18 11.58
CA LEU A 69 -14.98 -1.60 11.36
C LEU A 69 -14.37 -2.10 10.04
N SER A 70 -14.51 -1.34 8.95
CA SER A 70 -13.91 -1.72 7.65
C SER A 70 -12.37 -1.79 7.70
N SER A 71 -11.74 -0.88 8.44
CA SER A 71 -10.29 -0.86 8.64
C SER A 71 -9.83 -2.04 9.50
N LEU A 72 -10.60 -2.37 10.55
CA LEU A 72 -10.34 -3.53 11.41
C LEU A 72 -10.49 -4.83 10.64
N ILE A 73 -11.52 -4.96 9.79
CA ILE A 73 -11.69 -6.12 8.92
C ILE A 73 -10.48 -6.26 7.98
N GLY A 74 -10.04 -5.16 7.34
CA GLY A 74 -8.85 -5.16 6.50
C GLY A 74 -7.59 -5.62 7.24
N LEU A 75 -7.40 -5.15 8.48
CA LEU A 75 -6.28 -5.56 9.34
C LEU A 75 -6.33 -7.06 9.67
N VAL A 76 -7.50 -7.57 10.07
CA VAL A 76 -7.71 -9.00 10.39
C VAL A 76 -7.46 -9.88 9.16
N VAL A 77 -7.99 -9.49 8.00
CA VAL A 77 -7.77 -10.22 6.74
C VAL A 77 -6.28 -10.26 6.40
N MET A 78 -5.57 -9.13 6.47
CA MET A 78 -4.13 -9.12 6.20
C MET A 78 -3.33 -9.96 7.22
N GLY A 79 -3.67 -9.87 8.51
CA GLY A 79 -3.06 -10.71 9.54
C GLY A 79 -3.29 -12.20 9.28
N GLY A 80 -4.49 -12.58 8.83
CA GLY A 80 -4.82 -13.95 8.43
C GLY A 80 -4.01 -14.42 7.22
N ILE A 81 -3.87 -13.58 6.19
CA ILE A 81 -3.04 -13.89 5.01
C ILE A 81 -1.58 -14.12 5.41
N VAL A 82 -1.02 -13.24 6.24
CA VAL A 82 0.37 -13.39 6.72
C VAL A 82 0.55 -14.66 7.53
N HIS A 83 -0.42 -15.00 8.38
CA HIS A 83 -0.36 -16.23 9.17
C HIS A 83 -0.44 -17.50 8.32
N LEU A 84 -1.25 -17.51 7.26
CA LEU A 84 -1.40 -18.64 6.33
C LEU A 84 -0.23 -18.78 5.35
N ALA A 85 0.56 -17.72 5.15
CA ALA A 85 1.70 -17.71 4.23
C ALA A 85 3.00 -18.26 4.87
N HIS A 86 3.01 -18.45 6.19
CA HIS A 86 4.07 -19.12 6.94
C HIS A 86 3.83 -20.63 6.98
#